data_AF-A0A1X6NW43-F1
#
_entry.id   AF-A0A1X6NW43-F1
#
_cell.length_a   1.000
_cell.length_b   1.000
_cell.length_c   1.000
_cell.angle_alpha   90.00
_cell.angle_beta   90.00
_cell.angle_gamma   90.00
#
_symmetry.space_group_name_H-M   'P 1'
#
loop_
_entity.id
_entity.type
_entity.pdbx_description
1 polymer ?
#
loop_
_entity_poly.entity_id
_entity_poly.type
_entity_poly.pdbx_seq_one_letter_code
_entity_poly.pdbx_strand_id
1 'polypeptide(L)'
;MKLHHDKHFAAYTKKLNAALAAAGLADVVTTEGALRKLLANVGSAGGRGGSAIADPALRAAIRNNGGGVHVNHQLFFRSMTAPGTSPAPSVVLSEAIDGGFGSFDKMRSAFSAAATGLFGSGWVWLAVDTAGGNRMVVTTTANQDVPYAAKAGVVPILGLDVWEHAYYVQYQNRRPEYVEAWWSVVDWPGVEKRYTEAVEENA
;
A
#
# COMPACT_ATOMS: atom_id res chain seq x y z
N MET A 1 -14.96 -1.89 -9.10
CA MET A 1 -13.82 -1.42 -9.96
C MET A 1 -14.06 -0.07 -10.62
N LYS A 2 -15.08 0.14 -11.48
CA LYS A 2 -15.29 1.45 -12.18
C LYS A 2 -15.27 2.68 -11.26
N LEU A 3 -16.08 2.69 -10.19
CA LEU A 3 -16.11 3.83 -9.25
C LEU A 3 -14.77 4.01 -8.52
N HIS A 4 -14.17 2.92 -8.07
CA HIS A 4 -12.90 2.94 -7.32
C HIS A 4 -11.76 3.53 -8.16
N HIS A 5 -11.63 3.11 -9.42
CA HIS A 5 -10.60 3.62 -10.33
C HIS A 5 -10.97 5.00 -10.92
N ASP A 6 -12.13 5.12 -11.57
CA ASP A 6 -12.46 6.28 -12.38
C ASP A 6 -12.90 7.51 -11.55
N LYS A 7 -13.24 7.30 -10.26
CA LYS A 7 -13.65 8.38 -9.34
C LYS A 7 -12.67 8.54 -8.19
N HIS A 8 -12.48 7.52 -7.34
CA HIS A 8 -11.66 7.68 -6.13
C HIS A 8 -10.19 7.87 -6.47
N PHE A 9 -9.59 6.95 -7.23
CA PHE A 9 -8.20 7.07 -7.67
C PHE A 9 -7.97 8.33 -8.50
N ALA A 10 -8.84 8.62 -9.47
CA ALA A 10 -8.78 9.86 -10.26
C ALA A 10 -8.82 11.15 -9.40
N ALA A 11 -9.63 11.17 -8.34
CA ALA A 11 -9.69 12.32 -7.43
C ALA A 11 -8.40 12.50 -6.63
N TYR A 12 -7.79 11.41 -6.14
CA TYR A 12 -6.48 11.48 -5.48
C TYR A 12 -5.41 12.01 -6.44
N THR A 13 -5.35 11.50 -7.67
CA THR A 13 -4.41 11.97 -8.70
C THR A 13 -4.57 13.47 -8.97
N LYS A 14 -5.81 13.94 -9.18
CA LYS A 14 -6.08 15.36 -9.42
C LYS A 14 -5.62 16.24 -8.24
N LYS A 15 -5.94 15.83 -7.01
CA LYS A 15 -5.61 16.60 -5.80
C LYS A 15 -4.12 16.56 -5.48
N LEU A 16 -3.45 15.44 -5.73
CA LEU A 16 -1.99 15.33 -5.60
C LEU A 16 -1.29 16.30 -6.55
N ASN A 17 -1.65 16.30 -7.83
CA ASN A 17 -1.03 17.18 -8.83
C ASN A 17 -1.21 18.66 -8.46
N ALA A 18 -2.40 19.05 -8.00
CA ALA A 18 -2.65 20.41 -7.53
C ALA A 18 -1.78 20.78 -6.31
N ALA A 19 -1.63 19.86 -5.35
CA ALA A 19 -0.82 20.09 -4.15
C ALA A 19 0.69 20.15 -4.46
N LEU A 20 1.18 19.32 -5.38
CA LEU A 20 2.57 19.37 -5.86
C LEU A 20 2.86 20.68 -6.59
N ALA A 21 1.95 21.15 -7.45
CA ALA A 21 2.09 22.44 -8.11
C ALA A 21 2.12 23.60 -7.11
N ALA A 22 1.19 23.62 -6.15
CA ALA A 22 1.15 24.63 -5.10
C ALA A 22 2.40 24.62 -4.19
N ALA A 23 3.03 23.46 -4.02
CA ALA A 23 4.28 23.31 -3.28
C ALA A 23 5.54 23.60 -4.11
N GLY A 24 5.41 23.92 -5.41
CA GLY A 24 6.56 24.10 -6.32
C GLY A 24 7.33 22.81 -6.62
N LEU A 25 6.68 21.66 -6.52
CA LEU A 25 7.28 20.32 -6.67
C LEU A 25 6.83 19.56 -7.92
N ALA A 26 6.00 20.16 -8.79
CA ALA A 26 5.46 19.49 -9.98
C ALA A 26 6.55 18.94 -10.90
N ASP A 27 7.64 19.68 -11.10
CA ASP A 27 8.75 19.27 -11.98
C ASP A 27 9.82 18.43 -11.25
N VAL A 28 9.71 18.33 -9.92
CA VAL A 28 10.64 17.55 -9.07
C VAL A 28 10.10 16.13 -8.87
N VAL A 29 8.79 16.00 -8.70
CA VAL A 29 8.11 14.73 -8.38
C VAL A 29 7.50 14.18 -9.66
N THR A 30 8.36 13.72 -10.55
CA THR A 30 7.99 13.22 -11.88
C THR A 30 8.03 11.70 -12.00
N THR A 31 8.54 11.00 -10.98
CA THR A 31 8.66 9.54 -10.95
C THR A 31 8.03 8.96 -9.69
N GLU A 32 7.64 7.68 -9.76
CA GLU A 32 7.17 6.93 -8.59
C GLU A 32 8.22 6.94 -7.45
N GLY A 33 9.50 6.81 -7.78
CA GLY A 33 10.59 6.87 -6.80
C GLY A 33 10.74 8.24 -6.12
N ALA A 34 10.55 9.34 -6.87
CA ALA A 34 10.54 10.68 -6.29
C ALA A 34 9.34 10.89 -5.34
N LEU A 35 8.17 10.38 -5.71
CA LEU A 35 6.97 10.43 -4.87
C LEU A 35 7.12 9.57 -3.61
N ARG A 36 7.70 8.36 -3.71
CA ARG A 36 8.04 7.50 -2.56
C ARG A 36 8.92 8.24 -1.56
N LYS A 37 10.01 8.87 -2.04
CA LYS A 37 10.94 9.65 -1.21
C LYS A 37 10.27 10.83 -0.54
N LEU A 38 9.41 11.55 -1.26
CA LEU A 38 8.63 12.65 -0.69
C LEU A 38 7.69 12.14 0.41
N LEU A 39 6.90 11.09 0.14
CA LEU A 39 5.93 10.55 1.09
C LEU A 39 6.58 9.98 2.36
N ALA A 40 7.77 9.39 2.25
CA ALA A 40 8.53 8.93 3.42
C ALA A 40 8.88 10.06 4.39
N ASN A 41 8.96 11.31 3.91
CA ASN A 41 9.43 12.46 4.67
C ASN A 41 8.39 13.59 4.82
N VAL A 42 7.20 13.45 4.21
CA VAL A 42 6.18 14.52 4.16
C VAL A 42 5.58 14.83 5.54
N GLY A 43 5.61 13.88 6.47
CA GLY A 43 5.13 14.08 7.85
C GLY A 43 6.14 14.77 8.78
N SER A 44 7.44 14.74 8.45
CA SER A 44 8.51 15.20 9.33
C SER A 44 8.69 16.72 9.22
N ALA A 45 8.20 17.46 10.23
CA ALA A 45 8.53 18.87 10.37
C ALA A 45 10.00 19.03 10.81
N GLY A 46 10.85 19.62 9.96
CA GLY A 46 12.12 20.23 10.41
C GLY A 46 13.38 19.36 10.50
N GLY A 47 13.46 18.17 9.89
CA GLY A 47 14.73 17.42 9.79
C GLY A 47 15.59 17.84 8.58
N ARG A 48 16.91 17.62 8.62
CA ARG A 48 17.74 17.67 7.40
C ARG A 48 17.29 16.50 6.49
N GLY A 49 16.43 16.80 5.52
CA GLY A 49 15.68 15.82 4.70
C GLY A 49 14.16 15.80 4.94
N GLY A 50 13.68 16.55 5.94
CA GLY A 50 12.26 16.84 6.15
C GLY A 50 11.72 17.70 5.01
N SER A 51 10.49 17.41 4.59
CA SER A 51 9.80 18.08 3.49
C SER A 51 10.02 19.59 3.50
N ALA A 52 10.59 20.13 2.42
CA ALA A 52 10.73 21.58 2.16
C ALA A 52 9.38 22.35 2.16
N ILE A 53 8.27 21.66 2.41
CA ILE A 53 6.92 22.17 2.38
C ILE A 53 6.58 22.75 3.76
N ALA A 54 6.78 24.05 3.90
CA ALA A 54 6.51 24.79 5.14
C ALA A 54 5.01 24.74 5.52
N ASP A 55 4.12 24.73 4.54
CA ASP A 55 2.67 24.73 4.77
C ASP A 55 2.15 23.35 5.26
N PRO A 56 1.63 23.24 6.50
CA PRO A 56 1.06 22.01 7.02
C PRO A 56 -0.13 21.48 6.22
N ALA A 57 -0.93 22.35 5.60
CA ALA A 57 -2.07 21.95 4.79
C ALA A 57 -1.60 21.27 3.49
N LEU A 58 -0.54 21.79 2.86
CA LEU A 58 0.07 21.15 1.69
C LEU A 58 0.72 19.81 2.06
N ARG A 59 1.40 19.72 3.22
CA ARG A 59 1.94 18.43 3.71
C ARG A 59 0.83 17.39 3.88
N ALA A 60 -0.28 17.77 4.53
CA ALA A 60 -1.43 16.89 4.71
C ALA A 60 -2.07 16.49 3.37
N ALA A 61 -2.21 17.44 2.43
CA ALA A 61 -2.76 17.17 1.10
C ALA A 61 -1.87 16.19 0.32
N ILE A 62 -0.55 16.36 0.34
CA ILE A 62 0.38 15.46 -0.35
C ILE A 62 0.42 14.09 0.33
N ARG A 63 0.43 14.02 1.67
CA ARG A 63 0.35 12.74 2.39
C ARG A 63 -0.91 11.96 1.98
N ASN A 64 -2.08 12.59 2.11
CA ASN A 64 -3.35 11.92 1.93
C ASN A 64 -3.60 11.54 0.45
N ASN A 65 -3.31 12.45 -0.48
CA ASN A 65 -3.56 12.17 -1.91
C ASN A 65 -2.40 11.40 -2.56
N GLY A 66 -1.16 11.67 -2.16
CA GLY A 66 0.02 10.97 -2.65
C GLY A 66 0.07 9.52 -2.21
N GLY A 67 -0.24 9.24 -0.94
CA GLY A 67 -0.43 7.86 -0.47
C GLY A 67 -1.55 7.17 -1.24
N GLY A 68 -2.69 7.85 -1.40
CA GLY A 68 -3.82 7.37 -2.19
C GLY A 68 -3.46 6.99 -3.63
N VAL A 69 -2.57 7.72 -4.29
CA VAL A 69 -2.12 7.40 -5.64
C VAL A 69 -1.06 6.30 -5.65
N HIS A 70 0.05 6.50 -4.95
CA HIS A 70 1.30 5.81 -5.23
C HIS A 70 1.32 4.34 -4.78
N VAL A 71 1.22 4.10 -3.48
CA VAL A 71 1.36 2.76 -2.93
C VAL A 71 0.02 2.13 -2.62
N ASN A 72 -1.04 2.92 -2.55
CA ASN A 72 -2.34 2.42 -2.16
C ASN A 72 -3.09 1.86 -3.38
N HIS A 73 -3.66 2.73 -4.21
CA HIS A 73 -4.49 2.26 -5.32
C HIS A 73 -3.68 1.69 -6.50
N GLN A 74 -2.51 2.28 -6.83
CA GLN A 74 -1.65 1.72 -7.88
C GLN A 74 -1.13 0.33 -7.52
N LEU A 75 -0.72 0.07 -6.28
CA LEU A 75 -0.35 -1.29 -5.87
C LEU A 75 -1.58 -2.20 -5.93
N PHE A 76 -2.69 -1.79 -5.32
CA PHE A 76 -3.94 -2.56 -5.28
C PHE A 76 -4.35 -3.08 -6.66
N PHE A 77 -4.51 -2.19 -7.65
CA PHE A 77 -4.93 -2.59 -8.98
C PHE A 77 -3.90 -3.50 -9.68
N ARG A 78 -2.60 -3.28 -9.45
CA ARG A 78 -1.52 -4.12 -10.00
C ARG A 78 -1.25 -5.38 -9.17
N SER A 79 -2.04 -5.63 -8.13
CA SER A 79 -2.00 -6.85 -7.31
C SER A 79 -3.22 -7.73 -7.56
N MET A 80 -4.01 -7.44 -8.59
CA MET A 80 -5.23 -8.18 -8.92
C MET A 80 -5.10 -8.93 -10.25
N THR A 81 -5.60 -10.15 -10.27
CA THR A 81 -5.84 -10.94 -11.48
C THR A 81 -7.32 -10.90 -11.87
N ALA A 82 -7.67 -11.54 -12.98
CA ALA A 82 -9.07 -11.75 -13.30
C ALA A 82 -9.70 -12.69 -12.24
N PRO A 83 -11.00 -12.52 -11.92
CA PRO A 83 -11.69 -13.38 -10.97
C PRO A 83 -11.48 -14.87 -11.26
N GLY A 84 -11.03 -15.63 -10.25
CA GLY A 84 -10.80 -17.07 -10.37
C GLY A 84 -9.50 -17.47 -11.07
N THR A 85 -8.62 -16.51 -11.41
CA THR A 85 -7.33 -16.81 -12.07
C THR A 85 -6.13 -16.52 -11.17
N SER A 86 -6.33 -16.37 -9.86
CA SER A 86 -5.23 -16.25 -8.90
C SER A 86 -4.39 -17.53 -8.90
N PRO A 87 -3.12 -17.49 -9.32
CA PRO A 87 -2.23 -18.64 -9.21
C PRO A 87 -1.87 -18.89 -7.74
N ALA A 88 -1.15 -19.97 -7.44
CA ALA A 88 -0.50 -20.11 -6.14
C ALA A 88 0.79 -19.27 -6.09
N PRO A 89 1.28 -18.89 -4.89
CA PRO A 89 2.65 -18.38 -4.72
C PRO A 89 3.68 -19.34 -5.32
N SER A 90 4.79 -18.81 -5.85
CA SER A 90 5.93 -19.64 -6.26
C SER A 90 6.59 -20.30 -5.04
N VAL A 91 7.53 -21.22 -5.29
CA VAL A 91 8.37 -21.80 -4.24
C VAL A 91 9.14 -20.73 -3.48
N VAL A 92 9.78 -19.79 -4.21
CA VAL A 92 10.58 -18.71 -3.61
C VAL A 92 9.72 -17.83 -2.71
N LEU A 93 8.54 -17.44 -3.19
CA LEU A 93 7.64 -16.61 -2.39
C LEU A 93 7.07 -17.39 -1.19
N SER A 94 6.77 -18.68 -1.36
CA SER A 94 6.29 -19.54 -0.28
C SER A 94 7.34 -19.68 0.84
N GLU A 95 8.60 -19.91 0.49
CA GLU A 95 9.69 -19.99 1.48
C GLU A 95 9.87 -18.69 2.27
N ALA A 96 9.75 -17.53 1.60
CA ALA A 96 9.82 -16.24 2.26
C ALA A 96 8.62 -16.00 3.20
N ILE A 97 7.43 -16.43 2.80
CA ILE A 97 6.22 -16.41 3.64
C ILE A 97 6.41 -17.34 4.86
N ASP A 98 6.93 -18.54 4.66
CA ASP A 98 7.18 -19.51 5.72
C ASP A 98 8.25 -19.01 6.70
N GLY A 99 9.30 -18.34 6.22
CA GLY A 99 10.28 -17.67 7.08
C GLY A 99 9.67 -16.55 7.93
N GLY A 100 8.69 -15.81 7.39
CA GLY A 100 8.01 -14.71 8.10
C GLY A 100 6.93 -15.17 9.08
N PHE A 101 6.13 -16.16 8.70
CA PHE A 101 4.87 -16.52 9.37
C PHE A 101 4.76 -18.01 9.74
N GLY A 102 5.66 -18.85 9.24
CA GLY A 102 5.68 -20.30 9.45
C GLY A 102 4.75 -21.11 8.54
N SER A 103 3.88 -20.46 7.77
CA SER A 103 3.06 -21.07 6.71
C SER A 103 2.28 -19.98 5.96
N PHE A 104 1.89 -20.25 4.72
CA PHE A 104 0.91 -19.43 3.99
C PHE A 104 -0.39 -19.20 4.78
N ASP A 105 -0.96 -20.24 5.37
CA ASP A 105 -2.23 -20.14 6.11
C ASP A 105 -2.13 -19.20 7.33
N LYS A 106 -1.00 -19.24 8.05
CA LYS A 106 -0.73 -18.31 9.16
C LYS A 106 -0.61 -16.87 8.67
N MET A 107 0.08 -16.65 7.54
CA MET A 107 0.16 -15.33 6.92
C MET A 107 -1.23 -14.83 6.51
N ARG A 108 -2.00 -15.66 5.80
CA ARG A 108 -3.37 -15.38 5.36
C ARG A 108 -4.28 -15.05 6.54
N SER A 109 -4.19 -15.81 7.62
CA SER A 109 -4.96 -15.59 8.85
C SER A 109 -4.57 -14.28 9.53
N ALA A 110 -3.27 -13.97 9.65
CA ALA A 110 -2.80 -12.72 10.25
C ALA A 110 -3.24 -11.50 9.43
N PHE A 111 -3.12 -11.57 8.10
CA PHE A 111 -3.56 -10.52 7.19
C PHE A 111 -5.08 -10.31 7.27
N SER A 112 -5.86 -11.40 7.25
CA SER A 112 -7.33 -11.33 7.30
C SER A 112 -7.83 -10.81 8.65
N ALA A 113 -7.19 -11.19 9.76
CA ALA A 113 -7.47 -10.67 11.09
C ALA A 113 -7.18 -9.16 11.16
N ALA A 114 -6.06 -8.70 10.59
CA ALA A 114 -5.74 -7.28 10.51
C ALA A 114 -6.77 -6.51 9.67
N ALA A 115 -7.20 -7.05 8.52
CA ALA A 115 -8.17 -6.40 7.62
C ALA A 115 -9.57 -6.28 8.22
N THR A 116 -10.01 -7.32 8.93
CA THR A 116 -11.30 -7.31 9.62
C THR A 116 -11.28 -6.45 10.88
N GLY A 117 -10.17 -6.43 11.62
CA GLY A 117 -10.02 -5.69 12.87
C GLY A 117 -9.67 -4.20 12.73
N LEU A 118 -9.24 -3.73 11.55
CA LEU A 118 -8.88 -2.32 11.33
C LEU A 118 -10.12 -1.42 11.51
N PHE A 119 -10.13 -0.58 12.53
CA PHE A 119 -11.26 0.33 12.76
C PHE A 119 -11.24 1.53 11.82
N GLY A 120 -12.38 1.81 11.18
CA GLY A 120 -12.53 2.91 10.22
C GLY A 120 -11.93 2.61 8.85
N SER A 121 -11.42 3.65 8.20
CA SER A 121 -10.82 3.60 6.86
C SER A 121 -9.32 3.34 6.94
N GLY A 122 -8.80 2.49 6.06
CA GLY A 122 -7.38 2.20 6.02
C GLY A 122 -7.00 1.10 5.05
N TRP A 123 -5.78 0.61 5.24
CA TRP A 123 -5.16 -0.40 4.39
C TRP A 123 -4.46 -1.45 5.23
N VAL A 124 -4.44 -2.67 4.69
CA VAL A 124 -3.66 -3.78 5.23
C VAL A 124 -2.61 -4.20 4.22
N TRP A 125 -1.41 -4.48 4.72
CA TRP A 125 -0.22 -4.67 3.91
C TRP A 125 0.46 -5.97 4.28
N LEU A 126 0.85 -6.74 3.27
CA LEU A 126 1.98 -7.65 3.37
C LEU A 126 3.19 -6.84 2.90
N ALA A 127 4.22 -6.78 3.71
CA ALA A 127 5.40 -5.97 3.47
C ALA A 127 6.66 -6.75 3.80
N VAL A 128 7.79 -6.28 3.27
CA VAL A 128 9.13 -6.74 3.64
C VAL A 128 9.72 -5.72 4.61
N ASP A 129 10.19 -6.18 5.77
CA ASP A 129 10.98 -5.39 6.70
C ASP A 129 12.47 -5.53 6.33
N THR A 130 12.94 -4.65 5.46
CA THR A 130 14.32 -4.67 4.94
C THR A 130 15.33 -4.31 6.03
N ALA A 131 14.95 -3.46 6.99
CA ALA A 131 15.75 -3.16 8.18
C ALA A 131 15.79 -4.34 9.17
N GLY A 132 14.78 -5.21 9.15
CA GLY A 132 14.64 -6.40 9.97
C GLY A 132 15.17 -7.68 9.34
N GLY A 133 16.10 -7.59 8.37
CA GLY A 133 16.67 -8.76 7.70
C GLY A 133 15.75 -9.38 6.66
N ASN A 134 15.04 -8.55 5.89
CA ASN A 134 14.15 -8.95 4.79
C ASN A 134 12.98 -9.85 5.21
N ARG A 135 12.55 -9.78 6.48
CA ARG A 135 11.43 -10.59 6.99
C ARG A 135 10.10 -10.07 6.47
N MET A 136 9.21 -10.97 6.02
CA MET A 136 7.84 -10.57 5.71
C MET A 136 7.02 -10.26 6.97
N VAL A 137 6.23 -9.20 6.92
CA VAL A 137 5.39 -8.69 8.01
C VAL A 137 4.01 -8.29 7.52
N VAL A 138 3.01 -8.41 8.38
CA VAL A 138 1.68 -7.81 8.18
C VAL A 138 1.65 -6.50 8.97
N THR A 139 1.20 -5.42 8.33
CA THR A 139 0.99 -4.13 9.00
C THR A 139 -0.26 -3.44 8.46
N THR A 140 -0.72 -2.40 9.15
CA THR A 140 -1.90 -1.62 8.80
C THR A 140 -1.58 -0.14 8.80
N THR A 141 -2.27 0.63 7.96
CA THR A 141 -2.24 2.09 8.02
C THR A 141 -3.64 2.67 8.03
N ALA A 142 -3.82 3.77 8.74
CA ALA A 142 -5.06 4.52 8.74
C ALA A 142 -5.16 5.37 7.46
N ASN A 143 -6.39 5.59 7.00
CA ASN A 143 -6.69 6.44 5.86
C ASN A 143 -5.87 6.08 4.61
N GLN A 144 -5.05 7.01 4.12
CA GLN A 144 -4.16 6.81 2.97
C GLN A 144 -2.68 6.85 3.38
N ASP A 145 -2.38 6.67 4.66
CA ASP A 145 -0.99 6.61 5.13
C ASP A 145 -0.27 5.38 4.55
N VAL A 146 1.05 5.48 4.43
CA VAL A 146 1.89 4.46 3.77
C VAL A 146 2.86 3.83 4.78
N PRO A 147 3.12 2.50 4.72
CA PRO A 147 3.90 1.79 5.75
C PRO A 147 5.30 2.36 5.97
N TYR A 148 6.02 2.68 4.90
CA TYR A 148 7.39 3.18 4.95
C TYR A 148 7.52 4.58 5.56
N ALA A 149 6.42 5.35 5.67
CA ALA A 149 6.41 6.63 6.38
C ALA A 149 6.27 6.44 7.91
N ALA A 150 5.67 5.34 8.36
CA ALA A 150 5.54 5.01 9.78
C ALA A 150 6.77 4.25 10.30
N LYS A 151 7.34 3.37 9.49
CA LYS A 151 8.57 2.62 9.81
C LYS A 151 9.44 2.52 8.57
N ALA A 152 10.60 3.17 8.61
CA ALA A 152 11.60 3.06 7.55
C ALA A 152 12.00 1.58 7.35
N GLY A 153 12.20 1.18 6.09
CA GLY A 153 12.50 -0.21 5.73
C GLY A 153 11.29 -1.13 5.59
N VAL A 154 10.05 -0.68 5.89
CA VAL A 154 8.84 -1.48 5.63
C VAL A 154 8.33 -1.22 4.21
N VAL A 155 8.62 -2.14 3.29
CA VAL A 155 8.28 -2.02 1.87
C VAL A 155 7.03 -2.87 1.55
N PRO A 156 5.87 -2.28 1.23
CA PRO A 156 4.65 -3.02 0.92
C PRO A 156 4.76 -3.72 -0.44
N ILE A 157 4.37 -4.99 -0.47
CA ILE A 157 4.40 -5.85 -1.67
C ILE A 157 3.00 -6.33 -2.09
N LEU A 158 2.04 -6.28 -1.17
CA LEU A 158 0.62 -6.53 -1.40
C LEU A 158 -0.21 -5.65 -0.46
N GLY A 159 -1.30 -5.09 -0.97
CA GLY A 159 -2.19 -4.20 -0.21
C GLY A 159 -3.66 -4.52 -0.43
N LEU A 160 -4.46 -4.41 0.64
CA LEU A 160 -5.92 -4.50 0.62
C LEU A 160 -6.55 -3.20 1.11
N ASP A 161 -7.38 -2.59 0.26
CA ASP A 161 -8.19 -1.42 0.61
C ASP A 161 -9.37 -1.83 1.50
N VAL A 162 -9.41 -1.38 2.75
CA VAL A 162 -10.56 -1.62 3.66
C VAL A 162 -11.38 -0.35 3.92
N TRP A 163 -11.23 0.67 3.08
CA TRP A 163 -12.23 1.74 3.01
C TRP A 163 -13.56 1.17 2.51
N GLU A 164 -14.67 1.65 3.08
CA GLU A 164 -16.00 1.15 2.71
C GLU A 164 -16.28 1.28 1.21
N HIS A 165 -15.77 2.33 0.53
CA HIS A 165 -15.94 2.47 -0.93
C HIS A 165 -15.40 1.28 -1.73
N ALA A 166 -14.47 0.49 -1.19
CA ALA A 166 -13.86 -0.64 -1.87
C ALA A 166 -14.80 -1.85 -1.93
N TYR A 167 -15.72 -1.98 -0.98
CA TYR A 167 -16.54 -3.18 -0.82
C TYR A 167 -18.04 -2.93 -0.65
N TYR A 168 -18.48 -1.74 -0.23
CA TYR A 168 -19.85 -1.52 0.25
C TYR A 168 -20.93 -1.77 -0.81
N VAL A 169 -20.63 -1.47 -2.08
CA VAL A 169 -21.58 -1.69 -3.19
C VAL A 169 -21.99 -3.17 -3.29
N GLN A 170 -21.07 -4.10 -3.01
CA GLN A 170 -21.33 -5.54 -3.13
C GLN A 170 -21.54 -6.23 -1.77
N TYR A 171 -20.75 -5.86 -0.76
CA TYR A 171 -20.70 -6.53 0.54
C TYR A 171 -21.36 -5.75 1.67
N GLN A 172 -21.72 -4.47 1.46
CA GLN A 172 -22.27 -3.58 2.50
C GLN A 172 -21.40 -3.62 3.78
N ASN A 173 -21.95 -3.98 4.93
CA ASN A 173 -21.23 -4.09 6.20
C ASN A 173 -20.40 -5.38 6.33
N ARG A 174 -20.48 -6.31 5.38
CA ARG A 174 -19.85 -7.65 5.45
C ARG A 174 -18.40 -7.61 5.00
N ARG A 175 -17.57 -6.77 5.64
CA ARG A 175 -16.13 -6.69 5.37
C ARG A 175 -15.43 -8.07 5.42
N PRO A 176 -15.75 -8.99 6.36
CA PRO A 176 -15.13 -10.32 6.35
C PRO A 176 -15.35 -11.10 5.04
N GLU A 177 -16.52 -11.00 4.40
CA GLU A 177 -16.79 -11.65 3.12
C GLU A 177 -15.96 -11.04 1.99
N TYR A 178 -15.79 -9.72 2.00
CA TYR A 178 -14.91 -9.03 1.05
C TYR A 178 -13.44 -9.46 1.19
N VAL A 179 -12.96 -9.55 2.43
CA VAL A 179 -11.58 -10.01 2.72
C VAL A 179 -11.40 -11.45 2.25
N GLU A 180 -12.37 -12.32 2.47
CA GLU A 180 -12.30 -13.70 1.99
C GLU A 180 -12.28 -13.78 0.46
N ALA A 181 -13.14 -13.01 -0.21
CA ALA A 181 -13.18 -12.96 -1.67
C ALA A 181 -11.89 -12.41 -2.29
N TRP A 182 -11.19 -11.50 -1.61
CA TRP A 182 -9.96 -10.88 -2.11
C TRP A 182 -8.84 -11.90 -2.40
N TRP A 183 -8.72 -12.97 -1.61
CA TRP A 183 -7.70 -14.00 -1.81
C TRP A 183 -7.83 -14.75 -3.15
N SER A 184 -9.01 -14.75 -3.76
CA SER A 184 -9.26 -15.38 -5.06
C SER A 184 -8.79 -14.58 -6.28
N VAL A 185 -8.35 -13.34 -6.06
CA VAL A 185 -7.92 -12.41 -7.12
C VAL A 185 -6.51 -11.87 -6.92
N VAL A 186 -5.73 -12.40 -5.97
CA VAL A 186 -4.36 -11.89 -5.74
C VAL A 186 -3.43 -12.31 -6.89
N ASP A 187 -2.66 -11.34 -7.40
CA ASP A 187 -1.58 -11.58 -8.37
C ASP A 187 -0.28 -11.95 -7.67
N TRP A 188 -0.13 -13.21 -7.28
CA TRP A 188 1.06 -13.71 -6.60
C TRP A 188 2.37 -13.52 -7.39
N PRO A 189 2.45 -13.71 -8.72
CA PRO A 189 3.62 -13.35 -9.52
C PRO A 189 3.99 -11.87 -9.39
N GLY A 190 3.00 -10.97 -9.40
CA GLY A 190 3.22 -9.56 -9.13
C GLY A 190 3.74 -9.29 -7.71
N VAL A 191 3.25 -10.02 -6.70
CA VAL A 191 3.73 -9.92 -5.31
C VAL A 191 5.18 -10.38 -5.21
N GLU A 192 5.52 -11.49 -5.85
CA GLU A 192 6.89 -12.03 -5.90
C GLU A 192 7.86 -11.07 -6.56
N LYS A 193 7.50 -10.48 -7.71
CA LYS A 193 8.34 -9.48 -8.37
C LYS A 193 8.70 -8.34 -7.42
N ARG A 194 7.71 -7.83 -6.67
CA ARG A 194 7.93 -6.73 -5.70
C ARG A 194 8.71 -7.18 -4.48
N TYR A 195 8.54 -8.42 -4.04
CA TYR A 195 9.37 -9.02 -2.99
C TYR A 195 10.84 -9.06 -3.42
N THR A 196 11.13 -9.58 -4.61
CA THR A 196 12.49 -9.63 -5.16
C THR A 196 13.09 -8.24 -5.29
N GLU A 197 12.37 -7.28 -5.87
CA GLU A 197 12.82 -5.88 -5.97
C GLU A 197 13.13 -5.28 -4.58
N ALA A 198 12.29 -5.52 -3.58
CA ALA A 198 12.48 -5.00 -2.22
C ALA A 198 13.70 -5.61 -1.52
N VAL A 199 14.01 -6.88 -1.78
CA VAL A 199 15.18 -7.58 -1.22
C VAL A 199 16.47 -7.18 -1.93
N GLU A 200 16.44 -7.03 -3.25
CA GLU A 200 17.59 -6.61 -4.06
C GLU A 200 17.97 -5.14 -3.82
N GLU A 201 17.00 -4.23 -3.64
CA GLU A 201 17.26 -2.83 -3.27
C GLU A 201 17.99 -2.68 -1.91
N ASN A 202 17.99 -3.74 -1.09
CA ASN A 202 18.60 -3.78 0.24
C ASN A 202 19.89 -4.64 0.33
N ALA A 203 20.26 -5.32 -0.75
CA ALA A 203 21.48 -6.14 -0.84
C ALA A 203 22.69 -5.28 -1.24
#